data_AF-A0A532UZ08-F1
#
_entry.id   AF-A0A532UZ08-F1
#
_cell.length_a   1.000
_cell.length_b   1.000
_cell.length_c   1.000
_cell.angle_alpha   90.00
_cell.angle_beta   90.00
_cell.angle_gamma   90.00
#
_symmetry.space_group_name_H-M   'P 1'
#
loop_
_entity.id
_entity.type
_entity.pdbx_description
1 polymer ?
#
loop_
_entity_poly.entity_id
_entity_poly.type
_entity_poly.pdbx_seq_one_letter_code
_entity_poly.pdbx_strand_id
1 'polypeptide(L)'
;MISLLVSLLFAQAPIDFADYLYSTGDWSRAALEYERIGFLELTDSSWASYALLRAGEALLKADEPQRAASLYSFGIDNLSDDRERFTYGLLRAEFAQDHFDRVNELASSLEGTDFAYHSTLYRSFALVFSGDTASATRYLSVLDGNGLRDSTIALINTPFKHRSPFLSAGLSTILPGAGQAYCGRLGDAWQSFSVTALFGGAAAYYFLLSPDTSAANTVKGAVTASLGGLFWLANIYGAANAALDYNDDAGRKRQEQLRNLLNRFDLEPELKRP
;
A
#
# COMPACT_ATOMS: atom_id res chain seq x y z
N MET A 1 -1.70 38.98 -35.78
CA MET A 1 -2.92 38.15 -35.95
C MET A 1 -2.66 36.83 -36.67
N ILE A 2 -1.98 36.79 -37.82
CA ILE A 2 -1.71 35.52 -38.54
C ILE A 2 -0.79 34.57 -37.73
N SER A 3 0.21 35.09 -37.01
CA SER A 3 1.09 34.25 -36.17
C SER A 3 0.37 33.59 -34.99
N LEU A 4 -0.65 34.24 -34.41
CA LEU A 4 -1.45 33.69 -33.29
C LEU A 4 -2.43 32.62 -33.78
N LEU A 5 -3.04 32.84 -34.95
CA LEU A 5 -3.94 31.86 -35.60
C LEU A 5 -3.19 30.60 -36.05
N VAL A 6 -1.94 30.75 -36.51
CA VAL A 6 -1.07 29.63 -36.87
C VAL A 6 -0.66 28.85 -35.61
N SER A 7 -0.26 29.52 -34.52
CA SER A 7 0.03 28.85 -33.25
C SER A 7 -1.19 28.09 -32.69
N LEU A 8 -2.40 28.66 -32.75
CA LEU A 8 -3.64 28.02 -32.31
C LEU A 8 -4.02 26.80 -33.16
N LEU A 9 -3.85 26.86 -34.49
CA LEU A 9 -4.09 25.73 -35.40
C LEU A 9 -3.02 24.62 -35.26
N PHE A 10 -1.80 24.96 -34.83
CA PHE A 10 -0.73 23.99 -34.56
C PHE A 10 -0.73 23.44 -33.13
N ALA A 11 -1.47 24.02 -32.18
CA ALA A 11 -1.61 23.51 -30.81
C ALA A 11 -2.76 22.49 -30.63
N GLN A 12 -3.84 22.65 -31.41
CA GLN A 12 -5.00 21.75 -31.31
C GLN A 12 -4.75 20.32 -31.84
N ALA A 13 -4.04 20.17 -32.97
CA ALA A 13 -3.74 18.83 -33.48
C ALA A 13 -2.82 18.01 -32.55
N PRO A 14 -1.77 18.58 -31.92
CA PRO A 14 -0.99 17.90 -30.89
C PRO A 14 -1.81 17.52 -29.64
N ILE A 15 -2.70 18.39 -29.15
CA ILE A 15 -3.47 18.08 -27.94
C ILE A 15 -4.52 17.00 -28.19
N ASP A 16 -5.13 16.99 -29.38
CA ASP A 16 -6.05 15.91 -29.80
C ASP A 16 -5.33 14.57 -29.91
N PHE A 17 -4.07 14.56 -30.38
CA PHE A 17 -3.26 13.35 -30.41
C PHE A 17 -2.89 12.86 -29.00
N ALA A 18 -2.50 13.78 -28.11
CA ALA A 18 -2.23 13.44 -26.71
C ALA A 18 -3.49 12.89 -26.00
N ASP A 19 -4.65 13.51 -26.23
CA ASP A 19 -5.94 13.04 -25.72
C ASP A 19 -6.35 11.68 -26.29
N TYR A 20 -6.06 11.42 -27.57
CA TYR A 20 -6.23 10.10 -28.18
C TYR A 20 -5.37 9.05 -27.47
N LEU A 21 -4.06 9.28 -27.35
CA LEU A 21 -3.13 8.38 -26.67
C LEU A 21 -3.59 8.09 -25.24
N TYR A 22 -3.98 9.14 -24.50
CA TYR A 22 -4.56 9.05 -23.17
C TYR A 22 -5.80 8.14 -23.21
N SER A 23 -6.82 8.45 -24.01
CA SER A 23 -8.04 7.64 -24.06
C SER A 23 -7.83 6.16 -24.43
N THR A 24 -6.77 5.84 -25.19
CA THR A 24 -6.41 4.46 -25.58
C THR A 24 -5.54 3.72 -24.57
N GLY A 25 -5.15 4.38 -23.47
CA GLY A 25 -4.34 3.79 -22.41
C GLY A 25 -2.83 3.82 -22.65
N ASP A 26 -2.34 4.51 -23.70
CA ASP A 26 -0.91 4.71 -23.96
C ASP A 26 -0.39 5.89 -23.11
N TRP A 27 -0.48 5.73 -21.78
CA TRP A 27 -0.26 6.80 -20.81
C TRP A 27 1.15 7.39 -20.87
N SER A 28 2.19 6.55 -21.01
CA SER A 28 3.57 7.02 -21.10
C SER A 28 3.81 7.91 -22.32
N ARG A 29 3.23 7.59 -23.48
CA ARG A 29 3.33 8.44 -24.67
C ARG A 29 2.44 9.67 -24.58
N ALA A 30 1.24 9.53 -24.02
CA ALA A 30 0.36 10.66 -23.76
C ALA A 30 1.06 11.71 -22.88
N ALA A 31 1.70 11.26 -21.78
CA ALA A 31 2.47 12.11 -20.89
C ALA A 31 3.55 12.89 -21.65
N LEU A 32 4.34 12.21 -22.50
CA LEU A 32 5.38 12.85 -23.30
C LEU A 32 4.82 13.93 -24.24
N GLU A 33 3.70 13.66 -24.91
CA GLU A 33 3.08 14.63 -25.82
C GLU A 33 2.51 15.83 -25.07
N TYR A 34 1.89 15.62 -23.90
CA TYR A 34 1.43 16.71 -23.04
C TYR A 34 2.60 17.53 -22.48
N GLU A 35 3.68 16.91 -22.00
CA GLU A 35 4.89 17.61 -21.56
C GLU A 35 5.43 18.46 -22.71
N ARG A 36 5.53 17.90 -23.92
CA ARG A 36 5.99 18.64 -25.10
C ARG A 36 5.14 19.88 -25.36
N ILE A 37 3.82 19.79 -25.27
CA ILE A 37 2.91 20.94 -25.45
C ILE A 37 3.12 21.97 -24.34
N GLY A 38 3.06 21.52 -23.08
CA GLY A 38 3.18 22.40 -21.91
C GLY A 38 4.50 23.16 -21.83
N PHE A 39 5.61 22.53 -22.22
CA PHE A 39 6.93 23.16 -22.26
C PHE A 39 7.22 23.96 -23.56
N LEU A 40 6.42 23.80 -24.61
CA LEU A 40 6.52 24.68 -25.79
C LEU A 40 5.78 26.00 -25.58
N GLU A 41 4.70 25.98 -24.81
CA GLU A 41 3.84 27.14 -24.53
C GLU A 41 4.20 27.87 -23.22
N LEU A 42 5.50 28.02 -22.91
CA LEU A 42 6.10 28.54 -21.65
C LEU A 42 5.67 29.94 -21.14
N THR A 43 4.61 30.54 -21.67
CA THR A 43 3.92 31.69 -21.06
C THR A 43 2.79 31.19 -20.19
N ASP A 44 2.64 31.72 -18.96
CA ASP A 44 1.55 31.44 -18.01
C ASP A 44 0.20 31.46 -18.75
N SER A 45 -0.22 30.28 -19.20
CA SER A 45 -1.33 30.10 -20.12
C SER A 45 -2.11 28.88 -19.66
N SER A 46 -3.43 29.00 -19.76
CA SER A 46 -4.35 27.93 -19.39
C SER A 46 -4.07 26.63 -20.15
N TRP A 47 -3.54 26.71 -21.37
CA TRP A 47 -3.15 25.54 -22.16
C TRP A 47 -1.89 24.85 -21.63
N ALA A 48 -0.87 25.59 -21.21
CA ALA A 48 0.31 25.03 -20.56
C ALA A 48 -0.05 24.33 -19.24
N SER A 49 -0.89 24.96 -18.41
CA SER A 49 -1.39 24.35 -17.17
C SER A 49 -2.18 23.07 -17.45
N TYR A 50 -3.15 23.12 -18.38
CA TYR A 50 -3.94 21.95 -18.76
C TYR A 50 -3.04 20.80 -19.24
N ALA A 51 -2.08 21.07 -20.13
CA ALA A 51 -1.20 20.06 -20.66
C ALA A 51 -0.35 19.42 -19.55
N LEU A 52 0.30 20.21 -18.69
CA LEU A 52 1.16 19.67 -17.63
C LEU A 52 0.37 18.94 -16.55
N LEU A 53 -0.85 19.38 -16.22
CA LEU A 53 -1.74 18.63 -15.34
C LEU A 53 -2.11 17.26 -15.96
N ARG A 54 -2.46 17.23 -17.26
CA ARG A 54 -2.76 15.97 -17.96
C ARG A 54 -1.54 15.06 -18.11
N ALA A 55 -0.35 15.63 -18.29
CA ALA A 55 0.90 14.87 -18.26
C ALA A 55 1.11 14.20 -16.89
N GLY A 56 0.92 14.94 -15.79
CA GLY A 56 1.01 14.40 -14.44
C GLY A 56 0.02 13.25 -14.20
N GLU A 57 -1.24 13.40 -14.64
CA GLU A 57 -2.24 12.33 -14.54
C GLU A 57 -1.82 11.08 -15.34
N ALA A 58 -1.33 11.28 -16.56
CA ALA A 58 -0.84 10.20 -17.40
C ALA A 58 0.36 9.49 -16.75
N LEU A 59 1.29 10.22 -16.12
CA LEU A 59 2.41 9.64 -15.38
C LEU A 59 1.95 8.82 -14.17
N LEU A 60 0.94 9.29 -13.43
CA LEU A 60 0.36 8.51 -12.32
C LEU A 60 -0.27 7.19 -12.84
N LYS A 61 -0.99 7.23 -13.96
CA LYS A 61 -1.56 6.03 -14.59
C LYS A 61 -0.50 5.11 -15.21
N ALA A 62 0.66 5.65 -15.56
CA ALA A 62 1.82 4.90 -16.05
C ALA A 62 2.68 4.30 -14.92
N ASP A 63 2.28 4.45 -13.64
CA ASP A 63 3.06 4.04 -12.46
C ASP A 63 4.44 4.74 -12.37
N GLU A 64 4.48 6.03 -12.76
CA GLU A 64 5.67 6.89 -12.70
C GLU A 64 5.49 8.07 -11.72
N PRO A 65 5.17 7.83 -10.43
CA PRO A 65 4.77 8.90 -9.51
C PRO A 65 5.91 9.87 -9.17
N GLN A 66 7.17 9.46 -9.21
CA GLN A 66 8.32 10.36 -8.99
C GLN A 66 8.41 11.46 -10.06
N ARG A 67 8.18 11.09 -11.32
CA ARG A 67 8.16 12.05 -12.44
C ARG A 67 6.94 12.94 -12.35
N ALA A 68 5.78 12.37 -12.02
CA ALA A 68 4.56 13.15 -11.78
C ALA A 68 4.79 14.21 -10.68
N ALA A 69 5.37 13.82 -9.55
CA ALA A 69 5.69 14.73 -8.44
C ALA A 69 6.64 15.87 -8.87
N SER A 70 7.67 15.54 -9.66
CA SER A 70 8.60 16.55 -10.20
C SER A 70 7.89 17.54 -11.13
N LEU A 71 7.00 17.03 -11.99
CA LEU A 71 6.22 17.84 -12.92
C LEU A 71 5.21 18.74 -12.21
N TYR A 72 4.49 18.20 -11.22
CA TYR A 72 3.55 18.98 -10.43
C TYR A 72 4.26 20.06 -9.62
N SER A 73 5.42 19.76 -9.04
CA SER A 73 6.25 20.76 -8.34
C SER A 73 6.68 21.88 -9.28
N PHE A 74 7.11 21.54 -10.51
CA PHE A 74 7.41 22.54 -11.54
C PHE A 74 6.19 23.45 -11.82
N GLY A 75 4.99 22.88 -11.95
CA GLY A 75 3.76 23.65 -12.15
C GLY A 75 3.45 24.60 -10.99
N ILE A 76 3.61 24.16 -9.73
CA ILE A 76 3.43 25.00 -8.54
C ILE A 76 4.34 26.25 -8.57
N ASP A 77 5.58 26.07 -9.03
CA ASP A 77 6.60 27.11 -9.01
C ASP A 77 6.51 28.08 -10.20
N ASN A 78 5.93 27.65 -11.32
CA ASN A 78 5.99 28.37 -12.60
C ASN A 78 4.63 28.75 -13.21
N LEU A 79 3.51 28.18 -12.74
CA LEU A 79 2.17 28.39 -13.31
C LEU A 79 1.16 28.78 -12.22
N SER A 80 0.96 30.09 -12.05
CA SER A 80 0.23 30.67 -10.92
C SER A 80 -1.25 30.28 -10.89
N ASP A 81 -1.88 30.25 -12.07
CA ASP A 81 -3.35 30.21 -12.19
C ASP A 81 -3.98 28.87 -11.76
N ASP A 82 -3.20 27.78 -11.74
CA ASP A 82 -3.68 26.43 -11.39
C ASP A 82 -2.90 25.81 -10.21
N ARG A 83 -2.29 26.64 -9.35
CA ARG A 83 -1.43 26.19 -8.23
C ARG A 83 -2.09 25.13 -7.34
N GLU A 84 -3.38 25.28 -7.04
CA GLU A 84 -4.12 24.33 -6.19
C GLU A 84 -4.26 22.96 -6.85
N ARG A 85 -4.51 22.92 -8.18
CA ARG A 85 -4.57 21.67 -8.95
C ARG A 85 -3.23 20.97 -9.01
N PHE A 86 -2.15 21.73 -9.23
CA PHE A 86 -0.80 21.17 -9.19
C PHE A 86 -0.45 20.65 -7.79
N THR A 87 -0.83 21.37 -6.74
CA THR A 87 -0.65 20.92 -5.34
C THR A 87 -1.44 19.64 -5.06
N TYR A 88 -2.67 19.53 -5.56
CA TYR A 88 -3.47 18.32 -5.44
C TYR A 88 -2.87 17.13 -6.21
N GLY A 89 -2.38 17.35 -7.44
CA GLY A 89 -1.65 16.35 -8.21
C GLY A 89 -0.39 15.87 -7.49
N LEU A 90 0.39 16.80 -6.92
CA LEU A 90 1.57 16.48 -6.12
C LEU A 90 1.20 15.63 -4.90
N LEU A 91 0.14 15.99 -4.18
CA LEU A 91 -0.35 15.21 -3.05
C LEU A 91 -0.67 13.75 -3.44
N ARG A 92 -1.28 13.54 -4.61
CA ARG A 92 -1.57 12.19 -5.12
C ARG A 92 -0.29 11.44 -5.49
N ALA A 93 0.68 12.11 -6.09
CA ALA A 93 1.98 11.54 -6.43
C ALA A 93 2.81 11.17 -5.18
N GLU A 94 2.77 11.98 -4.14
CA GLU A 94 3.43 11.70 -2.86
C GLU A 94 2.75 10.56 -2.10
N PHE A 95 1.41 10.48 -2.17
CA PHE A 95 0.67 9.36 -1.60
C PHE A 95 0.98 8.02 -2.30
N ALA A 96 1.15 8.03 -3.62
CA ALA A 96 1.56 6.84 -4.38
C ALA A 96 2.96 6.34 -4.00
N GLN A 97 3.79 7.21 -3.42
CA GLN A 97 5.15 6.90 -2.96
C GLN A 97 5.25 6.63 -1.46
N ASP A 98 4.11 6.57 -0.76
CA ASP A 98 4.04 6.40 0.70
C ASP A 98 4.74 7.51 1.51
N HIS A 99 4.93 8.71 0.93
CA HIS A 99 5.48 9.87 1.62
C HIS A 99 4.42 10.59 2.46
N PHE A 100 3.89 9.89 3.47
CA PHE A 100 2.71 10.32 4.24
C PHE A 100 2.85 11.66 4.98
N ASP A 101 4.05 12.01 5.43
CA ASP A 101 4.31 13.31 6.07
C ASP A 101 4.07 14.46 5.07
N ARG A 102 4.52 14.28 3.83
CA ARG A 102 4.34 15.25 2.75
C ARG A 102 2.88 15.35 2.32
N VAL A 103 2.16 14.22 2.28
CA VAL A 103 0.70 14.20 2.04
C VAL A 103 -0.03 15.05 3.08
N ASN A 104 0.34 14.94 4.36
CA ASN A 104 -0.28 15.73 5.43
C ASN A 104 0.00 17.24 5.30
N GLU A 105 1.22 17.62 4.92
CA GLU A 105 1.59 19.02 4.63
C GLU A 105 0.76 19.59 3.47
N LEU A 106 0.74 18.90 2.32
CA LEU A 106 0.03 19.33 1.12
C LEU A 106 -1.49 19.34 1.32
N ALA A 107 -2.04 18.40 2.08
CA ALA A 107 -3.46 18.40 2.39
C ALA A 107 -3.87 19.62 3.23
N SER A 108 -2.99 20.04 4.15
CA SER A 108 -3.22 21.22 4.98
C SER A 108 -3.19 22.51 4.16
N SER A 109 -2.34 22.60 3.11
CA SER A 109 -2.31 23.76 2.22
C SER A 109 -3.50 23.83 1.24
N LEU A 110 -4.28 22.75 1.12
CA LEU A 110 -5.50 22.68 0.30
C LEU A 110 -6.78 22.89 1.12
N GLU A 111 -6.68 23.17 2.42
CA GLU A 111 -7.85 23.51 3.25
C GLU A 111 -8.54 24.78 2.72
N GLY A 112 -9.87 24.73 2.56
CA GLY A 112 -10.67 25.84 2.03
C GLY A 112 -10.70 25.96 0.50
N THR A 113 -10.00 25.08 -0.22
CA THR A 113 -10.05 24.98 -1.70
C THR A 113 -11.12 23.99 -2.16
N ASP A 114 -11.38 23.93 -3.46
CA ASP A 114 -12.26 22.92 -4.07
C ASP A 114 -11.73 21.48 -3.87
N PHE A 115 -10.43 21.32 -3.56
CA PHE A 115 -9.80 20.03 -3.31
C PHE A 115 -9.83 19.60 -1.84
N ALA A 116 -10.35 20.42 -0.92
CA ALA A 116 -10.30 20.18 0.52
C ALA A 116 -10.91 18.83 0.93
N TYR A 117 -12.01 18.43 0.30
CA TYR A 117 -12.65 17.14 0.57
C TYR A 117 -11.72 15.98 0.20
N HIS A 118 -11.18 16.00 -1.02
CA HIS A 118 -10.34 14.92 -1.53
C HIS A 118 -8.97 14.88 -0.84
N SER A 119 -8.34 16.02 -0.60
CA SER A 119 -7.07 16.10 0.11
C SER A 119 -7.20 15.58 1.55
N THR A 120 -8.33 15.85 2.21
CA THR A 120 -8.64 15.31 3.55
C THR A 120 -8.80 13.79 3.53
N LEU A 121 -9.37 13.21 2.48
CA LEU A 121 -9.42 11.76 2.33
C LEU A 121 -8.03 11.14 2.21
N TYR A 122 -7.18 11.67 1.33
CA TYR A 122 -5.80 11.22 1.19
C TYR A 122 -5.00 11.36 2.49
N ARG A 123 -5.16 12.49 3.20
CA ARG A 123 -4.59 12.71 4.54
C ARG A 123 -5.06 11.65 5.52
N SER A 124 -6.35 11.34 5.52
CA SER A 124 -6.93 10.34 6.43
C SER A 124 -6.39 8.94 6.13
N PHE A 125 -6.21 8.58 4.86
CA PHE A 125 -5.57 7.32 4.49
C PHE A 125 -4.10 7.28 4.88
N ALA A 126 -3.35 8.36 4.66
CA ALA A 126 -1.96 8.48 5.09
C ALA A 126 -1.82 8.28 6.61
N LEU A 127 -2.71 8.90 7.40
CA LEU A 127 -2.75 8.72 8.86
C LEU A 127 -3.05 7.27 9.27
N VAL A 128 -3.99 6.60 8.60
CA VAL A 128 -4.25 5.17 8.85
C VAL A 128 -3.04 4.32 8.53
N PHE A 129 -2.33 4.61 7.44
CA PHE A 129 -1.16 3.86 7.00
C PHE A 129 0.03 4.07 7.94
N SER A 130 0.14 5.25 8.55
CA SER A 130 1.09 5.57 9.62
C SER A 130 0.65 5.10 11.02
N GLY A 131 -0.51 4.45 11.16
CA GLY A 131 -1.00 3.89 12.42
C GLY A 131 -1.83 4.84 13.31
N ASP A 132 -2.07 6.09 12.89
CA ASP A 132 -2.89 7.06 13.61
C ASP A 132 -4.36 7.05 13.12
N THR A 133 -5.06 5.97 13.44
CA THR A 133 -6.48 5.81 13.09
C THR A 133 -7.39 6.80 13.81
N ALA A 134 -6.97 7.31 14.97
CA ALA A 134 -7.76 8.25 15.76
C ALA A 134 -7.83 9.62 15.08
N SER A 135 -6.68 10.16 14.66
CA SER A 135 -6.63 11.41 13.90
C SER A 135 -7.35 11.27 12.55
N ALA A 136 -7.14 10.16 11.85
CA ALA A 136 -7.85 9.88 10.60
C ALA A 136 -9.37 9.96 10.76
N THR A 137 -9.91 9.31 11.79
CA THR A 137 -11.36 9.33 12.07
C THR A 137 -11.85 10.75 12.38
N ARG A 138 -11.06 11.53 13.12
CA ARG A 138 -11.38 12.93 13.43
C ARG A 138 -11.47 13.78 12.16
N TYR A 139 -10.50 13.69 11.26
CA TYR A 139 -10.54 14.43 9.98
C TYR A 139 -11.74 14.03 9.11
N LEU A 140 -12.00 12.74 8.99
CA LEU A 140 -13.16 12.23 8.24
C LEU A 140 -14.49 12.69 8.85
N SER A 141 -14.58 12.78 10.18
CA SER A 141 -15.83 13.14 10.85
C SER A 141 -16.34 14.54 10.50
N VAL A 142 -15.43 15.47 10.14
CA VAL A 142 -15.74 16.86 9.76
C VAL A 142 -16.22 16.96 8.31
N LEU A 143 -15.86 16.01 7.45
CA LEU A 143 -16.33 15.98 6.07
C LEU A 143 -17.82 15.66 6.00
N ASP A 144 -18.48 16.22 4.98
CA ASP A 144 -19.87 15.89 4.67
C ASP A 144 -20.03 14.39 4.41
N GLY A 145 -21.12 13.84 4.95
CA GLY A 145 -21.48 12.43 4.84
C GLY A 145 -21.66 12.01 3.39
N ASN A 146 -20.89 11.02 2.93
CA ASN A 146 -21.14 10.32 1.69
C ASN A 146 -20.68 8.86 1.77
N GLY A 147 -20.99 8.08 0.73
CA GLY A 147 -20.68 6.65 0.70
C GLY A 147 -19.17 6.35 0.84
N LEU A 148 -18.29 7.19 0.31
CA LEU A 148 -16.83 7.02 0.41
C LEU A 148 -16.33 7.25 1.84
N ARG A 149 -16.72 8.37 2.44
CA ARG A 149 -16.40 8.71 3.84
C ARG A 149 -16.90 7.63 4.79
N ASP A 150 -18.17 7.25 4.67
CA ASP A 150 -18.79 6.31 5.59
C ASP A 150 -18.18 4.90 5.46
N SER A 151 -17.90 4.46 4.22
CA SER A 151 -17.18 3.21 3.97
C SER A 151 -15.76 3.25 4.53
N THR A 152 -15.08 4.40 4.43
CA THR A 152 -13.75 4.61 5.01
C THR A 152 -13.79 4.47 6.52
N ILE A 153 -14.69 5.20 7.20
CA ILE A 153 -14.84 5.15 8.66
C ILE A 153 -15.17 3.73 9.12
N ALA A 154 -16.08 3.04 8.44
CA ALA A 154 -16.43 1.66 8.75
C ALA A 154 -15.22 0.72 8.64
N LEU A 155 -14.40 0.88 7.59
CA LEU A 155 -13.21 0.06 7.36
C LEU A 155 -12.11 0.34 8.39
N ILE A 156 -11.89 1.60 8.76
CA ILE A 156 -10.93 2.00 9.80
C ILE A 156 -11.34 1.41 11.15
N ASN A 157 -12.62 1.49 11.50
CA ASN A 157 -13.16 1.03 12.77
C ASN A 157 -13.40 -0.48 12.84
N THR A 158 -13.23 -1.22 11.74
CA THR A 158 -13.37 -2.67 11.74
C THR A 158 -12.23 -3.28 12.58
N PRO A 159 -12.56 -3.92 13.72
CA PRO A 159 -11.54 -4.52 14.58
C PRO A 159 -10.96 -5.76 13.91
N PHE A 160 -9.65 -5.92 14.00
CA PHE A 160 -9.00 -7.17 13.63
C PHE A 160 -8.79 -8.04 14.84
N LYS A 161 -9.03 -9.34 14.65
CA LYS A 161 -8.79 -10.34 15.68
C LYS A 161 -7.29 -10.50 15.88
N HIS A 162 -6.72 -9.85 16.89
CA HIS A 162 -5.32 -10.02 17.23
C HIS A 162 -5.04 -11.45 17.75
N ARG A 163 -3.89 -12.01 17.38
CA ARG A 163 -3.38 -13.29 17.86
C ARG A 163 -2.20 -13.06 18.78
N SER A 164 -2.22 -13.67 19.96
CA SER A 164 -1.14 -13.49 20.93
C SER A 164 0.07 -14.38 20.59
N PRO A 165 1.28 -13.83 20.40
CA PRO A 165 2.49 -14.61 20.17
C PRO A 165 2.81 -15.54 21.33
N PHE A 166 2.63 -15.08 22.57
CA PHE A 166 2.86 -15.88 23.77
C PHE A 166 1.91 -17.06 23.88
N LEU A 167 0.62 -16.84 23.60
CA LEU A 167 -0.36 -17.92 23.60
C LEU A 167 -0.04 -18.93 22.51
N SER A 168 0.28 -18.46 21.30
CA SER A 168 0.67 -19.32 20.18
C SER A 168 1.88 -20.18 20.51
N ALA A 169 2.95 -19.57 21.04
CA ALA A 169 4.14 -20.29 21.50
C ALA A 169 3.81 -21.30 22.61
N GLY A 170 3.05 -20.89 23.62
CA GLY A 170 2.66 -21.74 24.74
C GLY A 170 1.84 -22.97 24.31
N LEU A 171 0.93 -22.80 23.36
CA LEU A 171 0.20 -23.92 22.75
C LEU A 171 1.16 -24.89 22.04
N SER A 172 2.12 -24.36 21.27
CA SER A 172 3.12 -25.18 20.55
C SER A 172 4.17 -25.84 21.46
N THR A 173 4.36 -25.33 22.69
CA THR A 173 5.11 -26.03 23.74
C THR A 173 4.39 -27.31 24.15
N ILE A 174 3.07 -27.26 24.39
CA ILE A 174 2.30 -28.43 24.81
C ILE A 174 2.16 -29.44 23.67
N LEU A 175 1.78 -28.95 22.50
CA LEU A 175 1.53 -29.77 21.32
C LEU A 175 2.15 -29.10 20.08
N PRO A 176 3.20 -29.69 19.49
CA PRO A 176 3.84 -29.11 18.31
C PRO A 176 2.84 -28.82 17.19
N GLY A 177 2.91 -27.62 16.61
CA GLY A 177 1.96 -27.15 15.58
C GLY A 177 0.67 -26.49 16.10
N ALA A 178 0.33 -26.60 17.38
CA ALA A 178 -0.94 -26.08 17.90
C ALA A 178 -1.05 -24.54 17.81
N GLY A 179 0.05 -23.81 18.03
CA GLY A 179 0.10 -22.36 17.86
C GLY A 179 -0.11 -21.92 16.40
N GLN A 180 0.49 -22.64 15.46
CA GLN A 180 0.28 -22.42 14.02
C GLN A 180 -1.17 -22.67 13.62
N ALA A 181 -1.79 -23.75 14.14
CA ALA A 181 -3.20 -24.04 13.92
C ALA A 181 -4.11 -22.94 14.50
N TYR A 182 -3.79 -22.42 15.70
CA TYR A 182 -4.48 -21.28 16.30
C TYR A 182 -4.43 -20.03 15.40
N CYS A 183 -3.33 -19.83 14.67
CA CYS A 183 -3.15 -18.77 13.69
C CYS A 183 -3.72 -19.09 12.29
N GLY A 184 -4.35 -20.26 12.10
CA GLY A 184 -4.94 -20.69 10.83
C GLY A 184 -3.95 -21.30 9.83
N ARG A 185 -2.69 -21.50 10.21
CA ARG A 185 -1.62 -22.07 9.37
C ARG A 185 -1.58 -23.60 9.52
N LEU A 186 -2.61 -24.27 9.01
CA LEU A 186 -2.78 -25.72 9.19
C LEU A 186 -1.68 -26.56 8.53
N GLY A 187 -1.12 -26.11 7.39
CA GLY A 187 0.01 -26.77 6.75
C GLY A 187 1.25 -26.82 7.66
N ASP A 188 1.60 -25.67 8.25
CA ASP A 188 2.74 -25.56 9.16
C ASP A 188 2.49 -26.32 10.47
N ALA A 189 1.24 -26.32 10.94
CA ALA A 189 0.84 -27.11 12.10
C ALA A 189 1.09 -28.61 11.89
N TRP A 190 0.63 -29.14 10.75
CA TRP A 190 0.82 -30.54 10.39
C TRP A 190 2.30 -30.93 10.24
N GLN A 191 3.09 -30.09 9.56
CA GLN A 191 4.52 -30.31 9.40
C GLN A 191 5.22 -30.36 10.77
N SER A 192 4.94 -29.38 11.63
CA SER A 192 5.53 -29.28 12.96
C SER A 192 5.19 -30.50 13.82
N PHE A 193 3.92 -30.90 13.83
CA PHE A 193 3.48 -32.10 14.53
C PHE A 193 4.19 -33.36 14.03
N SER A 194 4.20 -33.58 12.71
CA SER A 194 4.73 -34.80 12.10
C SER A 194 6.23 -34.95 12.32
N VAL A 195 6.99 -33.87 12.14
CA VAL A 195 8.45 -33.88 12.33
C VAL A 195 8.80 -34.11 13.81
N THR A 196 8.15 -33.40 14.73
CA THR A 196 8.42 -33.59 16.17
C THR A 196 7.98 -34.98 16.64
N ALA A 197 6.84 -35.50 16.16
CA ALA A 197 6.40 -36.86 16.47
C ALA A 197 7.37 -37.92 15.96
N LEU A 198 7.93 -37.75 14.76
CA LEU A 198 8.93 -38.65 14.20
C LEU A 198 10.18 -38.72 15.08
N PHE A 199 10.79 -37.57 15.41
CA PHE A 199 11.99 -37.54 16.24
C PHE A 199 11.71 -37.99 17.68
N GLY A 200 10.60 -37.56 18.27
CA GLY A 200 10.19 -37.96 19.62
C GLY A 200 9.91 -39.45 19.72
N GLY A 201 9.19 -40.01 18.74
CA GLY A 201 8.92 -41.44 18.64
C GLY A 201 10.18 -42.27 18.43
N ALA A 202 11.08 -41.83 17.56
CA ALA A 202 12.36 -42.51 17.33
C ALA A 202 13.28 -42.46 18.58
N ALA A 203 13.32 -41.33 19.28
CA ALA A 203 14.06 -41.22 20.54
C ALA A 203 13.47 -42.14 21.63
N ALA A 204 12.14 -42.14 21.79
CA ALA A 204 11.45 -43.03 22.72
C ALA A 204 11.71 -44.50 22.38
N TYR A 205 11.72 -44.86 21.09
CA TYR A 205 12.08 -46.21 20.66
C TYR A 205 13.49 -46.58 21.11
N TYR A 206 14.50 -45.76 20.79
CA TYR A 206 15.89 -46.08 21.13
C TYR A 206 16.13 -46.15 22.64
N PHE A 207 15.50 -45.28 23.44
CA PHE A 207 15.73 -45.24 24.88
C PHE A 207 14.88 -46.22 25.69
N LEU A 208 13.65 -46.50 25.27
CA LEU A 208 12.66 -47.17 26.12
C LEU A 208 12.12 -48.49 25.55
N LEU A 209 12.10 -48.64 24.23
CA LEU A 209 11.41 -49.77 23.58
C LEU A 209 12.37 -50.74 22.88
N SER A 210 13.57 -50.27 22.54
CA SER A 210 14.59 -51.09 21.88
C SER A 210 15.10 -52.18 22.83
N PRO A 211 15.17 -53.45 22.39
CA PRO A 211 15.80 -54.51 23.18
C PRO A 211 17.34 -54.38 23.22
N ASP A 212 17.93 -53.59 22.31
CA ASP A 212 19.36 -53.29 22.29
C ASP A 212 19.68 -52.15 23.27
N THR A 213 20.32 -52.49 24.39
CA THR A 213 20.75 -51.54 25.42
C THR A 213 22.22 -51.14 25.30
N SER A 214 22.85 -51.39 24.15
CA SER A 214 24.24 -51.04 23.90
C SER A 214 24.48 -49.54 23.96
N ALA A 215 25.73 -49.16 24.29
CA ALA A 215 26.15 -47.76 24.27
C ALA A 215 25.91 -47.09 22.91
N ALA A 216 26.05 -47.84 21.81
CA ALA A 216 25.77 -47.36 20.46
C ALA A 216 24.29 -46.97 20.30
N ASN A 217 23.36 -47.76 20.84
CA ASN A 217 21.94 -47.46 20.78
C ASN A 217 21.56 -46.23 21.63
N THR A 218 22.18 -46.09 22.82
CA THR A 218 22.05 -44.89 23.66
C THR A 218 22.51 -43.63 22.93
N VAL A 219 23.63 -43.69 22.19
CA VAL A 219 24.12 -42.56 21.39
C VAL A 219 23.13 -42.20 20.28
N LYS A 220 22.55 -43.17 19.58
CA LYS A 220 21.50 -42.91 18.55
C LYS A 220 20.29 -42.20 19.16
N GLY A 221 19.82 -42.67 20.32
CA GLY A 221 18.74 -42.02 21.06
C GLY A 221 19.09 -40.58 21.42
N ALA A 222 20.28 -40.34 21.97
CA ALA A 222 20.72 -39.00 22.40
C ALA A 222 20.83 -38.02 21.23
N VAL A 223 21.39 -38.45 20.10
CA VAL A 223 21.47 -37.62 18.89
C VAL A 223 20.06 -37.32 18.35
N THR A 224 19.19 -38.34 18.27
CA THR A 224 17.81 -38.19 17.77
C THR A 224 17.00 -37.26 18.66
N ALA A 225 17.09 -37.42 19.98
CA ALA A 225 16.42 -36.55 20.95
C ALA A 225 16.93 -35.11 20.90
N SER A 226 18.24 -34.92 20.74
CA SER A 226 18.85 -33.59 20.62
C SER A 226 18.35 -32.86 19.37
N LEU A 227 18.34 -33.54 18.22
CA LEU A 227 17.78 -32.99 16.98
C LEU A 227 16.28 -32.69 17.12
N GLY A 228 15.51 -33.63 17.69
CA GLY A 228 14.08 -33.43 17.98
C GLY A 228 13.82 -32.23 18.89
N GLY A 229 14.65 -32.04 19.91
CA GLY A 229 14.59 -30.90 20.82
C GLY A 229 14.84 -29.58 20.10
N LEU A 230 15.83 -29.53 19.19
CA LEU A 230 16.07 -28.35 18.35
C LEU A 230 14.86 -28.04 17.45
N PHE A 231 14.28 -29.05 16.80
CA PHE A 231 13.07 -28.86 16.00
C PHE A 231 11.88 -28.39 16.85
N TRP A 232 11.73 -28.91 18.06
CA TRP A 232 10.66 -28.50 18.96
C TRP A 232 10.80 -27.04 19.39
N LEU A 233 12.01 -26.60 19.77
CA LEU A 233 12.30 -25.19 20.08
C LEU A 233 12.05 -24.28 18.87
N ALA A 234 12.50 -24.69 17.67
CA ALA A 234 12.27 -23.97 16.44
C ALA A 234 10.77 -23.83 16.12
N ASN A 235 9.97 -24.88 16.40
CA ASN A 235 8.52 -24.84 16.25
C ASN A 235 7.85 -23.85 17.22
N ILE A 236 8.31 -23.77 18.47
CA ILE A 236 7.77 -22.79 19.45
C ILE A 236 8.03 -21.36 18.96
N TYR A 237 9.26 -21.09 18.48
CA TYR A 237 9.60 -19.80 17.87
C TYR A 237 8.77 -19.52 16.62
N GLY A 238 8.63 -20.49 15.71
CA GLY A 238 7.81 -20.38 14.52
C GLY A 238 6.33 -20.11 14.82
N ALA A 239 5.80 -20.67 15.92
CA ALA A 239 4.44 -20.40 16.37
C ALA A 239 4.25 -18.95 16.85
N ALA A 240 5.23 -18.38 17.55
CA ALA A 240 5.19 -16.97 17.93
C ALA A 240 5.17 -16.07 16.68
N ASN A 241 6.04 -16.35 15.70
CA ASN A 241 6.08 -15.61 14.43
C ASN A 241 4.79 -15.76 13.62
N ALA A 242 4.18 -16.94 13.59
CA ALA A 242 2.89 -17.15 12.94
C ALA A 242 1.78 -16.22 13.47
N ALA A 243 1.82 -15.87 14.76
CA ALA A 243 0.88 -14.91 15.32
C ALA A 243 1.21 -13.47 14.91
N LEU A 244 2.49 -13.10 14.85
CA LEU A 244 2.94 -11.79 14.37
C LEU A 244 2.54 -11.61 12.90
N ASP A 245 2.87 -12.57 12.04
CA ASP A 245 2.50 -12.57 10.62
C ASP A 245 0.98 -12.39 10.43
N TYR A 246 0.16 -13.10 11.23
CA TYR A 246 -1.29 -12.97 11.19
C TYR A 246 -1.76 -11.55 11.50
N ASN A 247 -1.14 -10.90 12.49
CA ASN A 247 -1.52 -9.54 12.90
C ASN A 247 -1.10 -8.51 11.85
N ASP A 248 0.08 -8.66 11.26
CA ASP A 248 0.59 -7.79 10.20
C ASP A 248 -0.24 -7.92 8.92
N ASP A 249 -0.61 -9.15 8.55
CA ASP A 249 -1.53 -9.43 7.42
C ASP A 249 -2.87 -8.70 7.55
N ALA A 250 -3.40 -8.60 8.76
CA ALA A 250 -4.65 -7.89 9.00
C ALA A 250 -4.50 -6.39 8.70
N GLY A 251 -3.38 -5.79 9.09
CA GLY A 251 -3.03 -4.41 8.75
C GLY A 251 -2.90 -4.21 7.23
N ARG A 252 -2.15 -5.08 6.55
CA ARG A 252 -1.98 -5.03 5.08
C ARG A 252 -3.30 -5.12 4.33
N LYS A 253 -4.17 -6.06 4.73
CA LYS A 253 -5.52 -6.20 4.14
C LYS A 253 -6.34 -4.92 4.27
N ARG A 254 -6.27 -4.22 5.41
CA ARG A 254 -6.94 -2.92 5.57
C ARG A 254 -6.40 -1.90 4.59
N GLN A 255 -5.08 -1.81 4.45
CA GLN A 255 -4.44 -0.87 3.54
C GLN A 255 -4.85 -1.14 2.09
N GLU A 256 -4.85 -2.40 1.66
CA GLU A 256 -5.34 -2.83 0.34
C GLU A 256 -6.81 -2.46 0.14
N GLN A 257 -7.67 -2.72 1.13
CA GLN A 257 -9.09 -2.37 1.06
C GLN A 257 -9.30 -0.84 0.94
N LEU A 258 -8.51 -0.03 1.65
CA LEU A 258 -8.56 1.44 1.56
C LEU A 258 -8.07 1.94 0.20
N ARG A 259 -6.98 1.38 -0.34
CA ARG A 259 -6.50 1.71 -1.70
C ARG A 259 -7.54 1.33 -2.77
N ASN A 260 -8.15 0.16 -2.63
CA ASN A 260 -9.24 -0.28 -3.52
C ASN A 260 -10.48 0.62 -3.42
N LEU A 261 -10.78 1.15 -2.23
CA LEU A 261 -11.84 2.13 -2.04
C LEU A 261 -11.51 3.42 -2.80
N LEU A 262 -10.31 3.97 -2.63
CA LEU A 262 -9.85 5.18 -3.32
C LEU A 262 -10.00 5.05 -4.84
N ASN A 263 -9.55 3.94 -5.41
CA ASN A 263 -9.61 3.70 -6.86
C ASN A 263 -11.04 3.61 -7.41
N ARG A 264 -12.05 3.33 -6.58
CA ARG A 264 -13.45 3.21 -7.02
C ARG A 264 -14.17 4.55 -7.16
N PHE A 265 -13.74 5.57 -6.44
CA PHE A 265 -14.47 6.83 -6.33
C PHE A 265 -13.94 7.95 -7.23
N ASP A 266 -13.06 7.60 -8.18
CA ASP A 266 -12.44 8.51 -9.16
C ASP A 266 -12.12 9.89 -8.59
N LEU A 267 -11.00 9.99 -7.87
CA LEU A 267 -10.55 11.24 -7.26
C LEU A 267 -9.66 12.04 -8.23
N GLU A 268 -9.77 11.80 -9.54
CA GLU A 268 -9.05 12.58 -10.54
C GLU A 268 -9.66 13.98 -10.64
N PRO A 269 -8.84 15.05 -10.69
CA PRO A 269 -9.36 16.38 -10.91
C PRO A 269 -10.03 16.46 -12.28
N GLU A 270 -11.24 17.02 -12.37
CA GLU A 270 -11.85 17.33 -13.66
C GLU A 270 -11.01 18.40 -14.38
N LEU A 271 -10.38 18.00 -15.48
CA LEU A 271 -9.59 18.90 -16.33
C LEU A 271 -10.38 19.21 -17.60
N LYS A 272 -10.86 20.45 -17.72
CA LYS A 272 -11.53 20.96 -18.91
C LYS A 272 -10.51 21.69 -19.78
N ARG A 273 -10.58 21.45 -21.10
CA ARG A 273 -9.82 22.24 -22.07
C ARG A 273 -10.18 23.73 -21.89
N PRO A 274 -9.20 24.64 -21.90
CA PRO A 274 -9.44 26.08 -21.84
C PRO A 274 -10.25 26.64 -23.01
#